data_AF-A0A529L8K2-F1
#
_entry.id   AF-A0A529L8K2-F1
#
_cell.length_a   1.000
_cell.length_b   1.000
_cell.length_c   1.000
_cell.angle_alpha   90.00
_cell.angle_beta   90.00
_cell.angle_gamma   90.00
#
_symmetry.space_group_name_H-M   'P 1'
#
loop_
_entity.id
_entity.type
_entity.pdbx_description
1 polymer ?
#
loop_
_entity_poly.entity_id
_entity_poly.type
_entity_poly.pdbx_seq_one_letter_code
_entity_poly.pdbx_strand_id
1 'polypeptide(L)' 'DPGLDAQDFDQKTVSKTLKLSEKLDGDNAQVTASFSLFSEGDDSKREMLWSLKKIDGKWKISDIASKT' A
#
# COMPACT_ATOMS: atom_id res chain seq x y z
N ASP A 1 -4.50 -8.48 6.94
CA ASP A 1 -5.09 -7.85 5.71
C ASP A 1 -4.00 -7.84 4.63
N PRO A 2 -4.23 -8.40 3.43
CA PRO A 2 -3.20 -8.42 2.38
C PRO A 2 -2.73 -7.01 1.98
N GLY A 3 -3.52 -5.96 2.20
CA GLY A 3 -3.12 -4.57 1.96
C GLY A 3 -2.12 -4.00 2.96
N LEU A 4 -1.94 -4.65 4.12
CA LEU A 4 -1.00 -4.22 5.17
C LEU A 4 0.11 -5.24 5.45
N ASP A 5 -0.02 -6.47 4.96
CA ASP A 5 0.90 -7.58 5.24
C ASP A 5 1.23 -7.72 6.75
N ALA A 6 0.16 -7.81 7.54
CA ALA A 6 0.21 -7.86 8.99
C ALA A 6 -0.98 -8.61 9.60
N GLN A 7 -0.76 -9.18 10.79
CA GLN A 7 -1.80 -9.79 11.62
C GLN A 7 -2.47 -8.76 12.53
N ASP A 8 -1.69 -7.83 13.09
CA ASP A 8 -2.14 -6.72 13.92
C ASP A 8 -1.44 -5.41 13.52
N PHE A 9 -2.06 -4.28 13.86
CA PHE A 9 -1.53 -2.95 13.56
C PHE A 9 -2.24 -1.88 14.38
N ASP A 10 -1.59 -0.72 14.55
CA ASP A 10 -2.22 0.49 15.05
C ASP A 10 -2.68 1.38 13.88
N GLN A 11 -4.00 1.47 13.70
CA GLN A 11 -4.63 2.32 12.67
C GLN A 11 -4.13 3.77 12.71
N LYS A 12 -3.92 4.36 13.90
CA LYS A 12 -3.46 5.75 14.02
C LYS A 12 -2.04 5.88 13.50
N THR A 13 -1.19 4.90 13.78
CA THR A 13 0.19 4.89 13.30
C THR A 13 0.27 4.68 11.80
N VAL A 14 -0.45 3.69 11.25
CA VAL A 14 -0.52 3.49 9.79
C VAL A 14 -0.99 4.78 9.11
N SER A 15 -2.08 5.39 9.59
CA SER A 15 -2.63 6.61 8.99
C SER A 15 -1.68 7.80 9.06
N LYS A 16 -0.88 7.93 10.13
CA LYS A 16 0.10 9.02 10.30
C LYS A 16 1.36 8.84 9.46
N THR A 17 1.72 7.60 9.15
CA THR A 17 3.00 7.25 8.51
C THR A 17 2.86 6.92 7.03
N LEU A 18 1.62 6.68 6.57
CA LEU A 18 1.33 6.35 5.18
C LEU A 18 1.84 7.41 4.22
N LYS A 19 2.72 6.97 3.33
CA LYS A 19 3.20 7.71 2.17
C LYS A 19 2.86 6.93 0.92
N LEU A 20 2.31 7.63 -0.07
CA LEU A 20 1.96 7.07 -1.36
C LEU A 20 2.87 7.66 -2.45
N SER A 21 3.32 6.81 -3.36
CA SER A 21 3.99 7.19 -4.59
C SER A 21 3.31 6.50 -5.74
N GLU A 22 2.89 7.28 -6.74
CA GLU A 22 2.04 6.80 -7.82
C GLU A 22 2.75 6.91 -9.17
N LYS A 23 2.55 5.89 -10.03
CA LYS A 23 2.97 5.88 -11.42
C LYS A 23 1.80 5.49 -12.30
N LEU A 24 1.47 6.34 -13.27
CA LEU A 24 0.41 6.10 -14.25
C LEU A 24 0.99 5.64 -15.59
N ASP A 25 0.34 4.66 -16.21
CA ASP A 25 0.64 4.16 -17.55
C ASP A 25 -0.67 3.80 -18.28
N GLY A 26 -1.29 4.82 -18.87
CA GLY A 26 -2.59 4.72 -19.53
C GLY A 26 -3.68 4.25 -18.57
N ASP A 27 -4.24 3.07 -18.85
CA ASP A 27 -5.26 2.41 -18.01
C ASP A 27 -4.66 1.53 -16.91
N ASN A 28 -3.35 1.56 -16.71
CA ASN A 28 -2.66 0.90 -15.61
C ASN A 28 -2.07 1.94 -14.65
N ALA A 29 -1.99 1.60 -13.37
CA ALA A 29 -1.29 2.38 -12.38
C ALA A 29 -0.57 1.47 -11.39
N GLN A 30 0.50 1.99 -10.81
CA GLN A 30 1.18 1.39 -9.68
C GLN A 30 1.22 2.40 -8.54
N VAL A 31 0.78 1.99 -7.36
CA VAL A 31 0.86 2.77 -6.13
C VAL A 31 1.77 2.04 -5.17
N THR A 32 2.90 2.64 -4.83
CA THR A 32 3.74 2.17 -3.73
C THR A 32 3.28 2.86 -2.45
N ALA A 33 2.85 2.07 -1.47
CA ALA A 33 2.44 2.52 -0.15
C ALA A 33 3.50 2.13 0.89
N SER A 34 4.10 3.13 1.53
CA SER A 34 5.09 2.92 2.61
C SER A 34 4.53 3.44 3.93
N PHE A 35 4.55 2.63 4.98
CA PHE A 35 4.00 2.97 6.30
C PHE A 35 4.66 2.15 7.40
N SER A 36 4.36 2.49 8.66
CA SER A 36 4.70 1.70 9.83
C SER A 36 3.43 1.13 10.48
N LEU A 37 3.48 -0.14 10.90
CA LEU A 37 2.40 -0.81 11.62
C LEU A 37 2.29 -0.33 13.08
N PHE A 38 3.42 0.02 13.68
CA PHE A 38 3.56 0.48 15.07
C PHE A 38 4.57 1.63 15.16
N SER A 39 4.57 2.37 16.25
CA SER A 39 5.40 3.56 16.43
C SER A 39 6.89 3.26 16.56
N GLU A 40 7.25 2.01 16.90
CA GLU A 40 8.61 1.57 17.16
C GLU A 40 8.88 0.20 16.53
N GLY A 41 10.17 -0.12 16.35
CA GLY A 41 10.66 -1.36 15.75
C GLY A 41 10.84 -1.27 14.24
N ASP A 42 12.02 -1.68 13.75
CA ASP A 42 12.30 -1.67 12.30
C ASP A 42 11.42 -2.67 11.54
N ASP A 43 11.07 -3.79 12.16
CA ASP A 43 10.18 -4.81 11.61
C ASP A 43 8.72 -4.33 11.46
N SER A 44 8.40 -3.12 11.94
CA SER A 44 7.08 -2.50 11.76
C SER A 44 6.92 -1.82 10.39
N LYS A 45 8.01 -1.54 9.68
CA LYS A 45 7.98 -0.86 8.39
C LYS A 45 7.44 -1.81 7.32
N ARG A 46 6.59 -1.29 6.44
CA ARG A 46 6.02 -2.01 5.31
C ARG A 46 6.11 -1.16 4.06
N GLU A 47 6.40 -1.82 2.95
CA GLU A 47 6.22 -1.26 1.61
C GLU A 47 5.34 -2.22 0.81
N MET A 48 4.21 -1.72 0.34
CA MET A 48 3.24 -2.47 -0.45
C MET A 48 3.18 -1.88 -1.86
N LEU A 49 3.14 -2.74 -2.87
CA LEU A 49 2.87 -2.35 -4.25
C LEU A 49 1.45 -2.76 -4.61
N TRP A 50 0.62 -1.77 -4.94
CA TRP A 50 -0.70 -1.99 -5.50
C TRP A 50 -0.67 -1.74 -6.99
N SER A 51 -1.04 -2.75 -7.77
CA SER A 51 -1.29 -2.59 -9.19
C SER A 51 -2.77 -2.30 -9.39
N LEU A 52 -3.07 -1.27 -10.16
CA LEU A 52 -4.44 -0.88 -10.48
C LEU A 52 -4.67 -0.90 -11.97
N LYS A 53 -5.90 -1.21 -12.34
CA LYS A 53 -6.41 -1.12 -13.70
C LYS A 53 -7.65 -0.24 -13.73
N LYS A 54 -7.75 0.61 -14.75
CA LYS A 54 -8.94 1.42 -15.02
C LYS A 54 -9.95 0.56 -15.77
N ILE A 55 -11.12 0.37 -15.16
CA ILE A 55 -12.24 -0.38 -15.73
C ILE A 55 -13.47 0.51 -15.62
N ASP A 56 -14.11 0.81 -16.75
CA ASP A 56 -15.26 1.72 -16.84
C ASP A 56 -14.99 3.09 -16.21
N GLY A 57 -13.78 3.61 -16.44
CA GLY A 57 -13.32 4.91 -15.90
C GLY A 57 -12.96 4.90 -14.41
N LYS A 58 -13.10 3.77 -13.71
CA LYS A 58 -12.79 3.64 -12.28
C LYS A 58 -11.53 2.80 -12.07
N TRP A 59 -10.65 3.27 -11.19
CA TRP A 59 -9.51 2.49 -10.76
C TRP A 59 -9.95 1.34 -9.86
N LYS A 60 -9.45 0.14 -10.14
CA LYS A 60 -9.64 -1.05 -9.32
C LYS A 60 -8.29 -1.68 -9.06
N ILE A 61 -8.09 -2.19 -7.85
CA ILE A 61 -6.89 -2.97 -7.51
C ILE A 61 -6.97 -4.27 -8.31
N SER A 62 -5.94 -4.54 -9.11
CA SER A 62 -5.78 -5.79 -9.86
C SER A 62 -4.83 -6.75 -9.16
N ASP A 63 -3.88 -6.24 -8.37
CA ASP A 63 -2.92 -7.04 -7.61
C ASP A 63 -2.34 -6.26 -6.42
N ILE A 64 -1.92 -6.98 -5.38
CA ILE A 64 -1.23 -6.44 -4.20
C ILE A 64 -0.03 -7.34 -3.89
N ALA A 65 1.16 -6.73 -3.82
CA ALA A 65 2.39 -7.42 -3.47
C ALA A 65 3.10 -6.71 -2.31
N SER A 66 3.63 -7.48 -1.36
CA SER A 66 4.57 -6.98 -0.37
C SER A 66 5.94 -6.85 -1.02
N LYS A 67 6.61 -5.72 -0.82
CA LYS A 67 8.03 -5.55 -1.14
C LYS A 67 8.81 -5.75 0.15
N THR A 68 9.04 -7.02 0.49
CA THR A 68 10.04 -7.42 1.49
C THR A 68 11.44 -6.99 1.08
#